data_AF-A0A2V9V6X8-F1
#
_entry.id   AF-A0A2V9V6X8-F1
#
_cell.length_a   1.000
_cell.length_b   1.000
_cell.length_c   1.000
_cell.angle_alpha   90.00
_cell.angle_beta   90.00
_cell.angle_gamma   90.00
#
_symmetry.space_group_name_H-M   'P 1'
#
loop_
_entity.id
_entity.type
_entity.pdbx_description
1 polymer ?
#
loop_
_entity_poly.entity_id
_entity_poly.type
_entity_poly.pdbx_seq_one_letter_code
_entity_poly.pdbx_strand_id
1 'polypeptide(L)'
;MGDFSLTIILYAAEKRTLDRVLPDVVRIFTGADGNLFSETYNQLNAYFAIVPGNYRHNLRKLFLLNSNYADISFLFTIHLGETWNEHLDREYLALLETDNATPYYLNLHEREGAHTLILGATGSGKSFLRKYAPRRLPPMQLPLPLPA
;
A
#
# COMPACT_ATOMS: atom_id res chain seq x y z
N MET A 1 -13.41 7.67 7.52
CA MET A 1 -13.72 6.46 8.30
C MET A 1 -13.14 5.30 7.49
N GLY A 2 -12.04 4.72 7.97
CA GLY A 2 -11.36 3.63 7.27
C GLY A 2 -11.85 2.28 7.78
N ASP A 3 -11.98 1.31 6.88
CA ASP A 3 -12.11 -0.09 7.26
C ASP A 3 -10.72 -0.60 7.67
N PHE A 4 -10.56 -1.02 8.92
CA PHE A 4 -9.31 -1.57 9.41
C PHE A 4 -9.47 -3.01 9.87
N SER A 5 -8.39 -3.77 9.73
CA SER A 5 -8.26 -5.11 10.26
C SER A 5 -6.81 -5.36 10.64
N LEU A 6 -6.58 -5.87 11.83
CA LEU A 6 -5.29 -6.44 12.22
C LEU A 6 -5.45 -7.95 12.32
N THR A 7 -4.61 -8.69 11.58
CA THR A 7 -4.52 -10.14 11.70
C THR A 7 -3.09 -10.50 12.03
N ILE A 8 -2.92 -11.25 13.11
CA ILE A 8 -1.62 -11.70 13.60
C ILE A 8 -1.57 -13.22 13.38
N ILE A 9 -0.56 -13.67 12.65
CA ILE A 9 -0.33 -15.10 12.45
C ILE A 9 0.83 -15.53 13.33
N LEU A 10 0.55 -16.49 14.19
CA LEU A 10 1.57 -17.18 14.94
C LEU A 10 1.92 -18.46 14.21
N TYR A 11 3.21 -18.63 13.92
CA TYR A 11 3.74 -19.81 13.26
C TYR A 11 4.79 -20.49 14.13
N ALA A 12 4.66 -21.80 14.30
CA ALA A 12 5.69 -22.63 14.92
C ALA A 12 5.66 -24.05 14.31
N ALA A 13 6.79 -24.74 14.34
CA ALA A 13 6.90 -26.12 13.84
C ALA A 13 6.09 -27.13 14.69
N GLU A 14 5.89 -26.84 15.98
CA GLU A 14 5.13 -27.68 16.90
C GLU A 14 3.96 -26.91 17.52
N LYS A 15 2.79 -27.54 17.58
CA LYS A 15 1.59 -26.97 18.21
C LYS A 15 1.82 -26.57 19.67
N ARG A 16 2.57 -27.38 20.43
CA ARG A 16 2.90 -27.09 21.83
C ARG A 16 3.63 -25.78 22.02
N THR A 17 4.41 -25.35 21.03
CA THR A 17 5.11 -24.07 21.05
C THR A 17 4.13 -22.92 20.85
N LEU A 18 3.15 -23.06 19.95
CA LEU A 18 2.08 -22.07 19.77
C LEU A 18 1.24 -21.93 21.04
N ASP A 19 0.86 -23.04 21.67
CA ASP A 19 0.06 -23.03 22.90
C ASP A 19 0.76 -22.29 24.05
N ARG A 20 2.10 -22.25 24.06
CA ARG A 20 2.91 -21.50 25.02
C ARG A 20 3.05 -20.02 24.68
N VAL A 21 3.18 -19.67 23.40
CA VAL A 21 3.41 -18.30 22.93
C VAL A 21 2.11 -17.50 22.84
N LEU A 22 0.99 -18.16 22.53
CA LEU A 22 -0.30 -17.50 22.36
C LEU A 22 -0.72 -16.65 23.58
N PRO A 23 -0.65 -17.15 24.84
CA PRO A 23 -0.99 -16.35 26.01
C PRO A 23 -0.10 -15.10 26.17
N ASP A 24 1.18 -15.19 25.82
CA ASP A 24 2.10 -14.06 25.90
C ASP A 24 1.75 -12.98 24.87
N VAL A 25 1.43 -13.37 23.64
CA VAL A 25 0.96 -12.44 22.60
C VAL A 25 -0.34 -11.77 23.03
N VAL A 26 -1.32 -12.54 23.52
CA VAL A 26 -2.58 -11.98 24.04
C VAL A 26 -2.31 -10.99 25.16
N ARG A 27 -1.43 -11.32 26.09
CA ARG A 27 -1.06 -10.45 27.22
C ARG A 27 -0.44 -9.13 26.77
N ILE A 28 0.42 -9.12 25.75
CA ILE A 28 1.02 -7.90 25.19
C ILE A 28 -0.08 -6.97 24.67
N PHE A 29 -1.04 -7.51 23.92
CA PHE A 29 -2.14 -6.71 23.37
C PHE A 29 -3.11 -6.24 24.45
N THR A 30 -3.48 -7.11 25.40
CA THR A 30 -4.34 -6.72 26.52
C THR A 30 -3.69 -5.65 27.41
N GLY A 31 -2.37 -5.70 27.59
CA GLY A 31 -1.62 -4.65 28.29
C GLY A 31 -1.61 -3.29 27.56
N ALA A 32 -1.93 -3.27 26.27
CA ALA A 32 -2.12 -2.08 25.46
C ALA A 32 -3.61 -1.75 25.22
N ASP A 33 -4.50 -2.23 26.09
CA ASP A 33 -5.96 -2.10 25.99
C ASP A 33 -6.57 -2.67 24.69
N GLY A 34 -5.82 -3.53 23.99
CA GLY A 34 -6.24 -4.24 22.80
C GLY A 34 -6.93 -5.56 23.13
N ASN A 35 -8.03 -5.85 22.43
CA ASN A 35 -8.71 -7.14 22.52
C ASN A 35 -8.37 -8.01 21.30
N LEU A 36 -7.81 -9.19 21.54
CA LEU A 36 -7.56 -10.18 20.49
C LEU A 36 -8.60 -11.29 20.56
N PHE A 37 -9.09 -11.69 19.40
CA PHE A 37 -9.96 -12.84 19.24
C PHE A 37 -9.22 -13.96 18.50
N SER A 38 -9.22 -15.16 19.08
CA SER A 38 -8.74 -16.35 18.36
C SER A 38 -9.70 -16.69 17.25
N GLU A 39 -9.28 -16.55 15.99
CA GLU A 39 -10.11 -16.90 14.85
C GLU A 39 -10.22 -18.43 14.71
N THR A 40 -11.44 -18.95 14.74
CA THR A 40 -11.73 -20.40 14.71
C THR A 40 -12.59 -20.79 13.52
N TYR A 41 -13.45 -19.89 13.05
CA TYR A 41 -14.44 -20.20 12.00
C TYR A 41 -13.92 -19.84 10.61
N ASN A 42 -13.26 -18.69 10.48
CA ASN A 42 -12.76 -18.14 9.22
C ASN A 42 -11.24 -18.22 9.10
N GLN A 43 -10.59 -19.21 9.72
CA GLN A 43 -9.13 -19.34 9.76
C GLN A 43 -8.48 -19.26 8.37
N LEU A 44 -9.06 -19.95 7.39
CA LEU A 44 -8.53 -19.96 6.02
C LEU A 44 -8.67 -18.59 5.34
N ASN A 45 -9.80 -17.92 5.52
CA ASN A 45 -10.05 -16.58 4.97
C ASN A 45 -9.14 -15.52 5.62
N ALA A 46 -8.98 -15.58 6.94
CA ALA A 46 -8.06 -14.73 7.69
C ALA A 46 -6.60 -14.96 7.28
N TYR A 47 -6.21 -16.22 7.05
CA TYR A 47 -4.88 -16.56 6.55
C TYR A 47 -4.65 -16.00 5.13
N PHE A 48 -5.59 -16.16 4.20
CA PHE A 48 -5.41 -15.63 2.85
C PHE A 48 -5.41 -14.10 2.78
N ALA A 49 -6.11 -13.43 3.71
CA ALA A 49 -6.18 -11.97 3.77
C ALA A 49 -4.83 -11.29 4.09
N ILE A 50 -3.84 -12.03 4.61
CA ILE A 50 -2.50 -11.46 4.89
C ILE A 50 -1.70 -11.15 3.63
N VAL A 51 -2.04 -11.81 2.52
CA VAL A 51 -1.30 -11.66 1.27
C VAL A 51 -1.68 -10.31 0.66
N PRO A 52 -0.71 -9.45 0.31
CA PRO A 52 -1.00 -8.19 -0.35
C PRO A 52 -1.94 -8.34 -1.55
N GLY A 53 -3.00 -7.54 -1.59
CA GLY A 53 -4.02 -7.62 -2.65
C GLY A 53 -5.18 -8.59 -2.39
N ASN A 54 -5.09 -9.49 -1.39
CA ASN A 54 -6.17 -10.43 -1.04
C ASN A 54 -7.17 -9.91 -0.01
N TYR A 55 -7.29 -8.59 0.13
CA TYR A 55 -8.20 -7.91 1.07
C TYR A 55 -9.68 -8.31 0.93
N ARG A 56 -10.08 -8.92 -0.20
CA ARG A 56 -11.44 -9.45 -0.41
C ARG A 56 -11.79 -10.63 0.51
N HIS A 57 -10.79 -11.38 0.98
CA HIS A 57 -10.97 -12.49 1.93
C HIS A 57 -11.03 -12.02 3.38
N ASN A 58 -10.79 -10.73 3.61
CA ASN A 58 -10.87 -10.14 4.93
C ASN A 58 -12.33 -9.93 5.33
N LEU A 59 -12.84 -10.85 6.15
CA LEU A 59 -14.21 -10.81 6.66
C LEU A 59 -14.35 -9.96 7.93
N ARG A 60 -13.23 -9.50 8.51
CA ARG A 60 -13.21 -8.75 9.77
C ARG A 60 -12.81 -7.32 9.50
N LYS A 61 -13.81 -6.45 9.37
CA LYS A 61 -13.62 -5.01 9.29
C LYS A 61 -14.11 -4.40 10.59
N LEU A 62 -13.22 -3.64 11.21
CA LEU A 62 -13.55 -2.80 12.35
C LEU A 62 -13.53 -1.36 11.88
N PHE A 63 -14.53 -0.60 12.31
CA PHE A 63 -14.51 0.84 12.14
C PHE A 63 -13.52 1.41 13.15
N LEU A 64 -12.40 1.92 12.66
CA LEU A 64 -11.50 2.74 13.46
C LEU A 64 -11.91 4.21 13.34
N LEU A 65 -11.78 4.91 14.47
CA LEU A 65 -11.72 6.36 14.45
C LEU A 65 -10.56 6.80 13.55
N ASN A 66 -10.75 7.90 12.82
CA ASN A 66 -9.75 8.37 11.86
C ASN A 66 -8.36 8.61 12.50
N SER A 67 -8.31 8.95 13.80
CA SER A 67 -7.06 9.07 14.57
C SER A 67 -6.29 7.76 14.62
N ASN A 68 -6.96 6.67 15.00
CA ASN A 68 -6.32 5.36 15.18
C ASN A 68 -5.94 4.73 13.83
N TYR A 69 -6.64 5.08 12.75
CA TYR A 69 -6.29 4.64 11.40
C TYR A 69 -4.95 5.23 10.92
N ALA A 70 -4.71 6.51 11.20
CA ALA A 70 -3.45 7.16 10.85
C ALA A 70 -2.25 6.51 11.56
N ASP A 71 -2.42 6.16 12.83
CA ASP A 71 -1.34 5.58 13.65
C ASP A 71 -0.95 4.14 13.24
N ILE A 72 -1.81 3.40 12.52
CA ILE A 72 -1.60 1.98 12.17
C ILE A 72 -1.41 1.78 10.64
N SER A 73 -1.30 2.84 9.85
CA SER A 73 -1.28 2.79 8.37
C SER A 73 -0.03 2.13 7.73
N PHE A 74 0.90 1.58 8.50
CA PHE A 74 2.12 0.99 7.96
C PHE A 74 1.92 -0.52 7.69
N LEU A 75 1.60 -0.92 6.44
CA LEU A 75 1.96 -2.25 5.86
C LEU A 75 1.54 -2.49 4.39
N PHE A 76 1.13 -1.49 3.61
CA PHE A 76 1.02 -1.63 2.14
C PHE A 76 1.53 -0.37 1.45
N THR A 77 2.56 -0.51 0.60
CA THR A 77 2.98 0.57 -0.30
C THR A 77 2.43 0.30 -1.69
N ILE A 78 1.97 1.35 -2.35
CA ILE A 78 1.53 1.31 -3.74
C ILE A 78 2.78 1.20 -4.63
N HIS A 79 2.65 0.49 -5.77
CA HIS A 79 3.73 0.39 -6.74
C HIS A 79 4.05 1.79 -7.27
N LEU A 80 5.23 2.32 -6.94
CA LEU A 80 5.60 3.70 -7.23
C LEU A 80 5.98 3.90 -8.70
N GLY A 81 6.19 2.86 -9.50
CA GLY A 81 6.74 2.99 -10.86
C GLY A 81 8.26 3.12 -10.85
N GLU A 82 8.86 3.12 -12.05
CA GLU A 82 10.32 3.27 -12.21
C GLU A 82 10.73 4.73 -12.22
N THR A 83 11.76 5.10 -11.46
CA THR A 83 12.28 6.48 -11.46
C THR A 83 13.08 6.81 -12.73
N TRP A 84 13.55 5.78 -13.44
CA TRP A 84 14.33 5.93 -14.67
C TRP A 84 13.59 5.31 -15.86
N ASN A 85 13.57 6.04 -16.97
CA ASN A 85 13.08 5.59 -18.25
C ASN A 85 14.26 5.20 -19.15
N GLU A 86 14.52 3.89 -19.28
CA GLU A 86 15.63 3.37 -20.08
C GLU A 86 15.55 3.75 -21.56
N HIS A 87 14.33 3.91 -22.11
CA HIS A 87 14.13 4.24 -23.52
C HIS A 87 14.47 5.71 -23.84
N LEU A 88 14.22 6.60 -22.89
CA LEU A 88 14.54 8.02 -23.03
C LEU A 88 15.93 8.37 -22.47
N ASP A 89 16.58 7.41 -21.79
CA ASP A 89 17.80 7.60 -21.01
C ASP A 89 17.70 8.79 -20.05
N ARG A 90 16.54 8.90 -19.38
CA ARG A 90 16.14 10.04 -18.54
C ARG A 90 15.23 9.59 -17.40
N GLU A 91 14.98 10.51 -16.47
CA GLU A 91 13.95 10.33 -15.44
C GLU A 91 12.54 10.09 -16.06
N TYR A 92 11.65 9.55 -15.24
CA TYR A 92 10.24 9.30 -15.53
C TYR A 92 9.51 10.49 -16.20
N LEU A 93 8.43 10.21 -16.93
CA LEU A 93 7.71 11.24 -17.72
C LEU A 93 6.92 12.22 -16.85
N ALA A 94 6.23 11.70 -15.84
CA ALA A 94 5.44 12.52 -14.94
C ALA A 94 5.38 11.88 -13.56
N LEU A 95 5.46 12.72 -12.53
CA LEU A 95 5.11 12.33 -11.18
C LEU A 95 3.62 12.55 -10.99
N LEU A 96 2.90 11.47 -10.65
CA LEU A 96 1.47 11.49 -10.32
C LEU A 96 1.27 11.11 -8.86
N GLU A 97 0.15 11.50 -8.30
CA GLU A 97 -0.27 11.09 -6.95
C GLU A 97 -1.35 10.01 -7.08
N THR A 98 -1.19 8.89 -6.37
CA THR A 98 -2.19 7.80 -6.30
C THR A 98 -3.33 8.13 -5.34
N ASP A 99 -4.43 7.38 -5.38
CA ASP A 99 -5.56 7.54 -4.45
C ASP A 99 -5.19 7.35 -2.96
N ASN A 100 -4.02 6.79 -2.65
CA ASN A 100 -3.50 6.71 -1.29
C ASN A 100 -2.31 7.67 -1.03
N ALA A 101 -2.23 8.79 -1.75
CA ALA A 101 -1.25 9.88 -1.57
C ALA A 101 0.23 9.47 -1.68
N THR A 102 0.52 8.38 -2.38
CA THR A 102 1.89 7.96 -2.72
C THR A 102 2.31 8.45 -4.10
N PRO A 103 3.62 8.76 -4.32
CA PRO A 103 4.11 9.15 -5.63
C PRO A 103 4.07 7.99 -6.64
N TYR A 104 3.69 8.27 -7.87
CA TYR A 104 3.71 7.34 -9.00
C TYR A 104 4.50 7.94 -10.17
N TYR A 105 5.66 7.35 -10.44
CA TYR A 105 6.55 7.63 -11.55
C TYR A 105 5.98 7.02 -12.84
N LEU A 106 5.23 7.83 -13.58
CA LEU A 106 4.62 7.41 -14.84
C LEU A 106 5.68 7.28 -15.93
N ASN A 107 5.78 6.09 -16.50
CA ASN A 107 6.54 5.81 -17.73
C ASN A 107 5.59 5.24 -18.79
N LEU A 108 5.62 5.83 -19.99
CA LEU A 108 4.80 5.40 -21.13
C LEU A 108 5.60 4.62 -22.18
N HIS A 109 6.93 4.61 -22.04
CA HIS A 109 7.83 3.90 -22.95
C HIS A 109 8.16 2.55 -22.35
N GLU A 110 8.07 1.50 -23.17
CA GLU A 110 8.54 0.17 -22.83
C GLU A 110 9.31 -0.39 -24.03
N ARG A 111 10.61 -0.65 -23.83
CA ARG A 111 11.55 -1.24 -24.82
C ARG A 111 11.69 -0.44 -26.12
N GLU A 112 10.80 -0.62 -27.09
CA GLU A 112 10.97 -0.15 -28.48
C GLU A 112 10.00 0.97 -28.89
N GLY A 113 9.08 1.39 -28.02
CA GLY A 113 8.21 2.54 -28.30
C GLY A 113 7.27 2.94 -27.17
N ALA A 114 6.53 4.03 -27.38
CA ALA A 114 5.44 4.48 -26.53
C ALA A 114 4.17 4.68 -27.35
N HIS A 115 3.30 3.68 -27.34
CA HIS A 115 1.94 3.80 -27.85
C HIS A 115 0.99 3.96 -26.67
N THR A 116 0.40 5.15 -26.53
CA THR A 116 -0.52 5.46 -25.43
C THR A 116 -1.88 5.88 -25.96
N LEU A 117 -2.93 5.20 -25.52
CA LEU A 117 -4.31 5.58 -25.76
C LEU A 117 -4.87 6.27 -24.50
N ILE A 118 -5.28 7.54 -24.62
CA ILE A 118 -5.88 8.31 -23.51
C ILE A 118 -7.37 8.52 -23.80
N LEU A 119 -8.23 7.89 -22.99
CA LEU A 119 -9.69 7.98 -23.09
C LEU A 119 -10.29 8.72 -21.88
N GLY A 120 -11.50 9.25 -22.03
CA GLY A 120 -12.21 9.99 -20.97
C GLY A 120 -13.24 10.98 -21.52
N ALA A 121 -14.22 11.36 -20.70
CA ALA A 121 -15.29 12.30 -21.08
C ALA A 121 -14.74 13.71 -21.41
N THR A 122 -15.48 14.52 -22.18
CA THR A 122 -15.09 15.92 -22.47
C THR A 122 -14.89 16.68 -21.16
N GLY A 123 -13.77 17.41 -21.04
CA GLY A 123 -13.39 18.12 -19.81
C GLY A 123 -12.58 17.31 -18.80
N SER A 124 -12.40 15.99 -18.96
CA SER A 124 -11.68 15.13 -18.00
C SER A 124 -10.14 15.31 -17.96
N GLY A 125 -9.59 16.38 -18.54
CA GLY A 125 -8.15 16.64 -18.48
C GLY A 125 -7.27 15.89 -19.49
N LYS A 126 -7.81 15.13 -20.45
CA LYS A 126 -7.02 14.40 -21.48
C LYS A 126 -6.00 15.28 -22.23
N SER A 127 -6.42 16.49 -22.62
CA SER A 127 -5.56 17.44 -23.33
C SER A 127 -4.45 18.01 -22.43
N PHE A 128 -4.72 18.13 -21.14
CA PHE A 128 -3.73 18.55 -20.14
C PHE A 128 -2.69 17.45 -19.91
N LEU A 129 -3.14 16.21 -19.69
CA LEU A 129 -2.28 15.04 -19.50
C LEU A 129 -1.28 14.88 -20.67
N ARG A 130 -1.76 15.05 -21.91
CA ARG A 130 -0.91 15.00 -23.11
C ARG A 130 0.18 16.08 -23.14
N LYS A 131 -0.06 17.25 -22.56
CA LYS A 131 0.90 18.37 -22.52
C LYS A 131 1.83 18.31 -21.32
N TYR A 132 1.41 17.64 -20.25
CA TYR A 132 2.13 17.56 -18.98
C TYR A 132 3.27 16.54 -19.02
N ALA A 133 3.01 15.33 -19.55
CA ALA A 133 3.98 14.22 -19.59
C ALA A 133 5.32 14.47 -20.34
N PRO A 134 5.45 15.38 -21.33
CA PRO A 134 6.73 15.61 -22.01
C PRO A 134 7.53 16.82 -21.51
N ARG A 135 7.07 17.54 -20.47
CA ARG A 135 7.74 18.78 -20.03
C ARG A 135 8.65 18.52 -18.83
N ARG A 136 9.96 18.76 -19.05
CA ARG A 136 11.00 18.92 -18.03
C ARG A 136 10.43 19.59 -16.78
N LEU A 137 10.20 18.82 -15.72
CA LEU A 137 10.29 19.36 -14.38
C LEU A 137 11.79 19.48 -14.08
N PRO A 138 12.28 20.62 -13.55
CA PRO A 138 13.62 20.62 -12.96
C PRO A 138 13.67 19.52 -11.89
N PRO A 139 14.84 18.86 -11.67
CA PRO A 139 14.95 17.85 -10.64
C PRO A 139 14.43 18.45 -9.35
N MET A 140 13.30 17.92 -8.88
CA MET A 140 12.69 18.40 -7.65
C MET A 140 13.59 17.85 -6.55
N GLN A 141 14.57 18.65 -6.12
CA GLN A 141 15.35 18.38 -4.92
C GLN A 141 14.35 18.22 -3.78
N LEU A 142 14.05 16.98 -3.40
CA LEU A 142 13.32 16.69 -2.19
C LEU A 142 14.28 17.01 -1.03
N PRO A 143 14.06 18.07 -0.24
CA PRO A 143 14.87 18.29 0.94
C PRO A 143 14.26 17.43 2.04
N LEU A 144 14.74 16.20 2.19
CA LEU A 144 14.55 15.47 3.43
C LEU A 144 15.92 15.35 4.10
N PRO A 145 16.26 16.23 5.06
CA PRO A 145 17.31 15.90 6.00
C PRO A 145 16.79 14.73 6.84
N LEU A 146 17.48 13.59 6.81
CA LEU A 146 17.35 12.56 7.85
C LEU A 146 18.05 13.13 9.10
N PRO A 147 17.35 13.42 10.21
CA PRO A 147 18.02 13.59 11.48
C PRO A 147 18.34 12.21 12.07
N ALA A 148 19.54 12.10 12.64
CA ALA A 148 19.98 11.01 13.50
C ALA A 148 19.16 10.94 14.81
#